data_AF-A0A3Q0CQP0-F1
#
_entry.id   AF-A0A3Q0CQP0-F1
#
_cell.length_a   1.000
_cell.length_b   1.000
_cell.length_c   1.000
_cell.angle_alpha   90.00
_cell.angle_beta   90.00
_cell.angle_gamma   90.00
#
_symmetry.space_group_name_H-M   'P 1'
#
loop_
_entity.id
_entity.type
_entity.pdbx_description
1 polymer ?
#
loop_
_entity_poly.entity_id
_entity_poly.type
_entity_poly.pdbx_seq_one_letter_code
_entity_poly.pdbx_strand_id
1 'polypeptide(L)'
;MGSIVKDKAIGSEISPSLMSPFSCRDKAQTGKPEESSKLLSTQEVIDVSPGYKLIRNREQISVTLGDEMFNRKKHTELDVLNKIKFSRTDIISDLEEQISELTAIIEQMNRDHQSAQKLLSNEMDLRCTEMKQKFENEIRDLKKAHKEELEKLESSYKDMLKVEKAAAQEKLEEMSKEYKYLKNMFHMYQDSIYDEMEDKWSKRKAEWEKDEKLEREKILLQQKHRITKKFELESEEEKKKMNESFSAVFENFNREKEELIKQHDEDVLQIQELKKSKEILEAELRAQTIVLETLNTNLYHCQLELQREKTILGNLEKLFQTKLAETEEKYKYTIQTLTEENTCLRQQIATKSEEMSEERSEKSAFTIPYVHEPDSA
;
A
#
# COMPACT_ATOMS: atom_id res chain seq x y z
N MET A 1 17.62 -33.16 0.52
CA MET A 1 18.74 -33.00 1.47
C MET A 1 18.13 -32.89 2.87
N GLY A 2 18.62 -33.63 3.88
CA GLY A 2 18.01 -33.71 5.22
C GLY A 2 16.67 -34.48 5.18
N SER A 3 16.46 -35.64 5.82
CA SER A 3 17.19 -36.35 6.89
C SER A 3 17.18 -35.63 8.25
N ILE A 4 16.17 -35.92 9.07
CA ILE A 4 16.29 -36.07 10.53
C ILE A 4 15.66 -37.43 10.89
N VAL A 5 16.35 -38.19 11.74
CA VAL A 5 15.97 -39.53 12.19
C VAL A 5 15.33 -39.46 13.58
N LYS A 6 14.37 -40.34 13.86
CA LYS A 6 13.94 -40.68 15.23
C LYS A 6 13.82 -42.19 15.40
N ASP A 7 14.95 -42.80 15.73
CA ASP A 7 15.02 -44.15 16.27
C ASP A 7 14.67 -44.18 17.78
N LYS A 8 14.56 -45.42 18.28
CA LYS A 8 14.88 -45.84 19.66
C LYS A 8 13.80 -45.63 20.74
N ALA A 9 12.96 -46.66 20.87
CA ALA A 9 12.59 -47.20 22.18
C ALA A 9 12.98 -48.69 22.20
N ILE A 10 13.78 -49.12 23.18
CA ILE A 10 14.22 -50.50 23.38
C ILE A 10 14.04 -50.85 24.85
N GLY A 11 13.47 -52.03 25.14
CA GLY A 11 13.75 -52.79 26.36
C GLY A 11 13.25 -52.25 27.70
N SER A 12 12.21 -52.89 28.22
CA SER A 12 11.97 -53.09 29.66
C SER A 12 11.13 -54.36 29.75
N GLU A 13 11.76 -55.53 29.87
CA GLU A 13 12.15 -56.18 31.13
C GLU A 13 10.93 -56.61 31.97
N ILE A 14 10.87 -57.91 32.26
CA ILE A 14 9.74 -58.59 32.89
C ILE A 14 10.25 -59.21 34.19
N SER A 15 9.55 -58.94 35.31
CA SER A 15 9.76 -59.55 36.64
C SER A 15 11.07 -59.10 37.35
N PRO A 16 11.19 -59.18 38.70
CA PRO A 16 10.50 -60.16 39.56
C PRO A 16 9.88 -59.70 40.90
N SER A 17 8.89 -60.49 41.33
CA SER A 17 8.53 -60.91 42.70
C SER A 17 8.67 -59.94 43.89
N LEU A 18 7.56 -59.73 44.62
CA LEU A 18 7.31 -60.38 45.93
C LEU A 18 5.99 -59.91 46.58
N MET A 19 5.04 -60.83 46.76
CA MET A 19 4.37 -61.11 48.05
C MET A 19 3.46 -62.36 47.92
N SER A 20 3.05 -62.92 49.06
CA SER A 20 2.67 -64.34 49.17
C SER A 20 1.21 -64.71 48.85
N PRO A 21 0.95 -65.92 48.30
CA PRO A 21 -0.39 -66.49 48.25
C PRO A 21 -0.79 -67.09 49.61
N PHE A 22 -2.01 -66.80 50.08
CA PHE A 22 -2.59 -67.48 51.24
C PHE A 22 -3.09 -68.88 50.85
N SER A 23 -2.21 -69.87 50.93
CA SER A 23 -2.60 -71.28 50.99
C SER A 23 -3.00 -71.65 52.41
N CYS A 24 -4.19 -72.21 52.60
CA CYS A 24 -4.58 -72.88 53.83
C CYS A 24 -4.77 -74.37 53.53
N ARG A 25 -3.83 -75.20 54.00
CA ARG A 25 -3.93 -76.66 53.90
C ARG A 25 -3.51 -77.33 55.20
N ASP A 26 -4.26 -78.37 55.54
CA ASP A 26 -3.94 -79.45 56.48
C ASP A 26 -3.56 -79.09 57.93
N LYS A 27 -4.37 -79.60 58.87
CA LYS A 27 -3.86 -80.37 60.03
C LYS A 27 -4.95 -81.21 60.67
N ALA A 28 -5.13 -82.42 60.13
CA ALA A 28 -5.81 -83.51 60.80
C ALA A 28 -4.81 -84.65 61.04
N GLN A 29 -4.38 -84.86 62.29
CA GLN A 29 -3.77 -86.13 62.72
C GLN A 29 -3.66 -86.27 64.25
N THR A 30 -3.96 -87.50 64.72
CA THR A 30 -3.49 -88.18 65.96
C THR A 30 -3.73 -87.55 67.34
N GLY A 31 -4.31 -88.34 68.26
CA GLY A 31 -4.60 -87.95 69.65
C GLY A 31 -4.99 -89.10 70.60
N LYS A 32 -4.17 -90.17 70.65
CA LYS A 32 -4.10 -91.24 71.68
C LYS A 32 -2.65 -91.77 71.66
N PRO A 33 -2.09 -92.38 72.73
CA PRO A 33 -2.69 -92.87 73.99
C PRO A 33 -2.49 -91.82 75.14
N GLU A 34 -2.54 -92.03 76.47
CA GLU A 34 -2.20 -93.18 77.36
C GLU A 34 -3.10 -93.31 78.60
N GLU A 35 -2.80 -94.32 79.42
CA GLU A 35 -3.56 -94.79 80.57
C GLU A 35 -3.34 -93.96 81.84
N SER A 36 -4.36 -93.89 82.70
CA SER A 36 -4.12 -93.75 84.15
C SER A 36 -5.26 -94.38 84.94
N SER A 37 -4.93 -95.35 85.79
CA SER A 37 -5.89 -96.16 86.56
C SER A 37 -6.01 -95.69 88.01
N LYS A 38 -7.19 -95.12 88.34
CA LYS A 38 -7.75 -94.84 89.69
C LYS A 38 -9.07 -94.06 89.45
N LEU A 39 -10.20 -94.31 90.11
CA LEU A 39 -10.47 -95.10 91.33
C LEU A 39 -11.69 -96.04 91.15
N LEU A 40 -11.94 -96.84 92.18
CA LEU A 40 -12.92 -97.93 92.24
C LEU A 40 -14.35 -97.42 92.57
N SER A 41 -15.34 -98.29 92.30
CA SER A 41 -16.64 -98.40 92.97
C SER A 41 -17.61 -97.20 93.03
N THR A 42 -18.63 -97.25 92.17
CA THR A 42 -20.05 -97.10 92.58
C THR A 42 -20.91 -98.06 91.75
N GLN A 43 -21.03 -99.32 92.20
CA GLN A 43 -22.01 -100.27 91.66
C GLN A 43 -23.35 -100.00 92.35
N GLU A 44 -24.21 -99.18 91.75
CA GLU A 44 -25.54 -98.94 92.31
C GLU A 44 -26.42 -100.19 92.15
N VAL A 45 -26.72 -100.82 93.28
CA VAL A 45 -27.75 -101.85 93.41
C VAL A 45 -28.96 -101.20 94.05
N ILE A 46 -30.06 -101.13 93.32
CA ILE A 46 -31.29 -100.45 93.72
C ILE A 46 -32.38 -101.51 93.88
N ASP A 47 -32.91 -101.67 95.10
CA ASP A 47 -34.10 -102.48 95.35
C ASP A 47 -35.33 -101.69 94.84
N VAL A 48 -35.88 -102.10 93.69
CA VAL A 48 -36.99 -101.38 93.02
C VAL A 48 -38.34 -101.79 93.59
N SER A 49 -38.48 -103.09 93.86
CA SER A 49 -39.65 -103.75 94.42
C SER A 49 -39.20 -104.94 95.26
N PRO A 50 -39.98 -105.41 96.25
CA PRO A 50 -39.68 -106.66 96.95
C PRO A 50 -39.46 -107.82 95.96
N GLY A 51 -38.32 -108.50 96.07
CA GLY A 51 -37.93 -109.58 95.15
C GLY A 51 -37.31 -109.15 93.82
N TYR A 52 -37.06 -107.86 93.56
CA TYR A 52 -36.43 -107.37 92.33
C TYR A 52 -35.28 -106.40 92.60
N LYS A 53 -34.07 -106.77 92.17
CA LYS A 53 -32.85 -105.94 92.31
C LYS A 53 -32.42 -105.41 90.95
N LEU A 54 -32.29 -104.08 90.84
CA LEU A 54 -31.77 -103.39 89.66
C LEU A 54 -30.27 -103.16 89.85
N ILE A 55 -29.45 -103.69 88.95
CA ILE A 55 -28.00 -103.50 88.94
C ILE A 55 -27.68 -102.58 87.76
N ARG A 56 -27.27 -101.34 88.07
CA ARG A 56 -26.99 -100.32 87.06
C ARG A 56 -25.49 -100.12 86.89
N ASN A 57 -25.01 -100.32 85.66
CA ASN A 57 -23.68 -99.90 85.22
C ASN A 57 -23.80 -98.85 84.10
N ARG A 58 -22.68 -98.22 83.76
CA ARG A 58 -22.65 -97.08 82.81
C ARG A 58 -23.04 -97.46 81.37
N GLU A 59 -22.94 -98.74 81.04
CA GLU A 59 -23.14 -99.30 79.69
C GLU A 59 -24.26 -100.35 79.62
N GLN A 60 -24.73 -100.87 80.76
CA GLN A 60 -25.79 -101.87 80.81
C GLN A 60 -26.63 -101.72 82.09
N ILE A 61 -27.92 -101.99 81.95
CA ILE A 61 -28.89 -102.09 83.05
C ILE A 61 -29.39 -103.53 83.08
N SER A 62 -29.33 -104.20 84.22
CA SER A 62 -29.91 -105.53 84.41
C SER A 62 -30.83 -105.56 85.63
N VAL A 63 -31.89 -106.36 85.55
CA VAL A 63 -32.82 -106.62 86.65
C VAL A 63 -32.73 -108.10 86.98
N THR A 64 -32.41 -108.43 88.23
CA THR A 64 -32.41 -109.80 88.73
C THR A 64 -33.60 -110.02 89.67
N LEU A 65 -34.25 -111.17 89.48
CA LEU A 65 -35.29 -111.67 90.38
C LEU A 65 -34.61 -112.35 91.58
N GLY A 66 -35.06 -112.06 92.79
CA GLY A 66 -34.54 -112.65 94.03
C GLY A 66 -35.12 -114.03 94.32
N ASP A 67 -34.31 -114.93 94.89
CA ASP A 67 -34.70 -116.29 95.25
C ASP A 67 -35.81 -116.36 96.31
N GLU A 68 -36.10 -115.24 97.00
CA GLU A 68 -37.26 -115.13 97.89
C GLU A 68 -38.57 -115.46 97.17
N MET A 69 -38.68 -115.14 95.87
CA MET A 69 -39.86 -115.38 95.03
C MET A 69 -40.16 -116.87 94.80
N PHE A 70 -39.17 -117.76 94.96
CA PHE A 70 -39.34 -119.21 94.77
C PHE A 70 -39.59 -119.96 96.09
N ASN A 71 -39.44 -119.32 97.24
CA ASN A 71 -39.58 -119.93 98.57
C ASN A 71 -41.05 -120.07 99.04
N ARG A 72 -41.90 -120.70 98.21
CA ARG A 72 -43.32 -120.96 98.56
C ARG A 72 -43.44 -122.04 99.65
N LYS A 73 -43.45 -121.62 100.92
CA LYS A 73 -43.90 -122.45 102.05
C LYS A 73 -45.27 -123.05 101.75
N LYS A 74 -45.42 -124.36 101.95
CA LYS A 74 -46.72 -125.05 101.86
C LYS A 74 -47.54 -124.74 103.11
N HIS A 75 -48.42 -123.73 103.03
CA HIS A 75 -49.52 -123.59 103.98
C HIS A 75 -50.68 -124.48 103.55
N THR A 76 -50.87 -125.56 104.29
CA THR A 76 -52.06 -126.41 104.18
C THR A 76 -53.10 -125.87 105.16
N GLU A 77 -54.06 -125.09 104.67
CA GLU A 77 -55.30 -124.84 105.40
C GLU A 77 -56.44 -125.55 104.67
N LEU A 78 -56.95 -126.58 105.35
CA LEU A 78 -58.14 -127.33 104.99
C LEU A 78 -59.25 -126.94 105.96
N ASP A 79 -60.48 -127.10 105.47
CA ASP A 79 -61.69 -127.28 106.27
C ASP A 79 -62.27 -126.06 107.03
N VAL A 80 -63.20 -125.37 106.34
CA VAL A 80 -64.45 -124.94 106.98
C VAL A 80 -65.62 -125.54 106.19
N LEU A 81 -65.92 -126.81 106.44
CA LEU A 81 -67.15 -127.47 105.99
C LEU A 81 -68.37 -126.69 106.49
N ASN A 82 -69.37 -126.45 105.64
CA ASN A 82 -70.75 -126.28 106.14
C ASN A 82 -71.85 -126.67 105.14
N LYS A 83 -72.26 -127.95 105.22
CA LYS A 83 -73.66 -128.41 105.14
C LYS A 83 -74.54 -127.95 103.96
N ILE A 84 -74.04 -128.02 102.73
CA ILE A 84 -74.90 -128.39 101.58
C ILE A 84 -74.29 -129.62 100.91
N LYS A 85 -75.12 -130.58 100.50
CA LYS A 85 -74.71 -131.73 99.67
C LYS A 85 -74.57 -131.28 98.22
N PHE A 86 -73.55 -130.49 97.91
CA PHE A 86 -73.14 -130.29 96.53
C PHE A 86 -72.66 -131.62 95.95
N SER A 87 -73.20 -131.97 94.80
CA SER A 87 -72.74 -133.10 94.01
C SER A 87 -71.39 -132.76 93.36
N ARG A 88 -70.68 -133.79 92.88
CA ARG A 88 -69.47 -133.59 92.06
C ARG A 88 -69.76 -132.76 90.80
N THR A 89 -71.00 -132.78 90.31
CA THR A 89 -71.46 -132.02 89.15
C THR A 89 -71.48 -130.52 89.43
N ASP A 90 -71.97 -130.09 90.59
CA ASP A 90 -72.16 -128.66 90.90
C ASP A 90 -70.82 -127.92 90.97
N ILE A 91 -69.80 -128.57 91.55
CA ILE A 91 -68.41 -128.05 91.60
C ILE A 91 -67.78 -128.02 90.21
N ILE A 92 -68.13 -128.95 89.32
CA ILE A 92 -67.65 -128.94 87.94
C ILE A 92 -68.29 -127.80 87.15
N SER A 93 -69.60 -127.58 87.29
CA SER A 93 -70.29 -126.48 86.61
C SER A 93 -69.86 -125.09 87.10
N ASP A 94 -69.59 -124.90 88.40
CA ASP A 94 -68.97 -123.67 88.93
C ASP A 94 -67.58 -123.41 88.30
N LEU A 95 -66.76 -124.45 88.15
CA LEU A 95 -65.46 -124.33 87.47
C LEU A 95 -65.59 -124.11 85.95
N GLU A 96 -66.58 -124.71 85.30
CA GLU A 96 -66.89 -124.49 83.87
C GLU A 96 -67.42 -123.07 83.61
N GLU A 97 -68.23 -122.53 84.54
CA GLU A 97 -68.72 -121.15 84.53
C GLU A 97 -67.57 -120.17 84.77
N GLN A 98 -66.73 -120.36 85.79
CA GLN A 98 -65.53 -119.55 86.03
C GLN A 98 -64.54 -119.58 84.85
N ILE A 99 -64.33 -120.74 84.21
CA ILE A 99 -63.51 -120.84 82.99
C ILE A 99 -64.16 -120.05 81.84
N SER A 100 -65.48 -120.08 81.71
CA SER A 100 -66.23 -119.35 80.69
C SER A 100 -66.18 -117.83 80.91
N GLU A 101 -66.37 -117.36 82.15
CA GLU A 101 -66.20 -115.95 82.53
C GLU A 101 -64.77 -115.46 82.29
N LEU A 102 -63.77 -116.21 82.74
CA LEU A 102 -62.35 -115.87 82.52
C LEU A 102 -62.01 -115.85 81.02
N THR A 103 -62.55 -116.77 80.22
CA THR A 103 -62.38 -116.76 78.76
C THR A 103 -63.04 -115.52 78.15
N ALA A 104 -64.27 -115.19 78.54
CA ALA A 104 -64.95 -113.99 78.06
C ALA A 104 -64.21 -112.68 78.43
N ILE A 105 -63.66 -112.61 79.64
CA ILE A 105 -62.82 -111.49 80.11
C ILE A 105 -61.51 -111.40 79.31
N ILE A 106 -60.82 -112.53 79.08
CA ILE A 106 -59.57 -112.57 78.29
C ILE A 106 -59.84 -112.17 76.84
N GLU A 107 -60.91 -112.69 76.22
CA GLU A 107 -61.31 -112.26 74.88
C GLU A 107 -61.67 -110.77 74.83
N GLN A 108 -62.38 -110.25 75.82
CA GLN A 108 -62.76 -108.84 75.87
C GLN A 108 -61.53 -107.95 76.02
N MET A 109 -60.62 -108.30 76.93
CA MET A 109 -59.33 -107.62 77.08
C MET A 109 -58.49 -107.66 75.80
N ASN A 110 -58.52 -108.77 75.05
CA ASN A 110 -57.86 -108.88 73.75
C ASN A 110 -58.52 -107.97 72.68
N ARG A 111 -59.86 -107.92 72.62
CA ARG A 111 -60.61 -107.01 71.73
C ARG A 111 -60.30 -105.54 72.05
N ASP A 112 -60.32 -105.18 73.32
CA ASP A 112 -60.07 -103.81 73.79
C ASP A 112 -58.60 -103.41 73.61
N HIS A 113 -57.65 -104.32 73.83
CA HIS A 113 -56.23 -104.09 73.54
C HIS A 113 -55.99 -103.85 72.05
N GLN A 114 -56.55 -104.69 71.17
CA GLN A 114 -56.46 -104.49 69.71
C GLN A 114 -57.13 -103.18 69.26
N SER A 115 -58.26 -102.82 69.86
CA SER A 115 -58.96 -101.55 69.62
C SER A 115 -58.10 -100.35 70.01
N ALA A 116 -57.54 -100.36 71.23
CA ALA A 116 -56.65 -99.30 71.73
C ALA A 116 -55.35 -99.20 70.93
N GLN A 117 -54.74 -100.34 70.55
CA GLN A 117 -53.55 -100.37 69.70
C GLN A 117 -53.84 -99.78 68.31
N LYS A 118 -54.98 -100.10 67.71
CA LYS A 118 -55.41 -99.54 66.42
C LYS A 118 -55.71 -98.05 66.51
N LEU A 119 -56.37 -97.59 67.58
CA LEU A 119 -56.62 -96.17 67.84
C LEU A 119 -55.30 -95.40 67.98
N LEU A 120 -54.36 -95.92 68.77
CA LEU A 120 -53.04 -95.33 68.94
C LEU A 120 -52.23 -95.29 67.62
N SER A 121 -52.29 -96.35 66.80
CA SER A 121 -51.69 -96.34 65.46
C SER A 121 -52.27 -95.21 64.61
N ASN A 122 -53.61 -95.10 64.55
CA ASN A 122 -54.29 -94.06 63.79
C ASN A 122 -53.93 -92.64 64.28
N GLU A 123 -53.78 -92.42 65.60
CA GLU A 123 -53.35 -91.11 66.13
C GLU A 123 -51.88 -90.82 65.77
N MET A 124 -51.00 -91.82 65.86
CA MET A 124 -49.59 -91.68 65.48
C MET A 124 -49.42 -91.40 63.98
N ASP A 125 -50.18 -92.08 63.12
CA ASP A 125 -50.23 -91.82 61.68
C ASP A 125 -50.79 -90.42 61.38
N LEU A 126 -51.85 -89.99 62.08
CA LEU A 126 -52.40 -88.64 61.97
C LEU A 126 -51.34 -87.60 62.35
N ARG A 127 -50.70 -87.71 63.53
CA ARG A 127 -49.60 -86.82 63.95
C ARG A 127 -48.45 -86.81 62.94
N CYS A 128 -48.12 -87.96 62.34
CA CYS A 128 -47.10 -88.05 61.29
C CYS A 128 -47.50 -87.30 60.01
N THR A 129 -48.77 -87.33 59.60
CA THR A 129 -49.25 -86.55 58.44
C THR A 129 -49.35 -85.05 58.75
N GLU A 130 -49.86 -84.65 59.92
CA GLU A 130 -49.87 -83.25 60.36
C GLU A 130 -48.46 -82.65 60.41
N MET A 131 -47.48 -83.38 60.96
CA MET A 131 -46.11 -82.90 61.08
C MET A 131 -45.45 -82.72 59.70
N LYS A 132 -45.67 -83.67 58.77
CA LYS A 132 -45.23 -83.54 57.38
C LYS A 132 -45.87 -82.32 56.71
N GLN A 133 -47.19 -82.15 56.85
CA GLN A 133 -47.93 -81.03 56.27
C GLN A 133 -47.47 -79.67 56.83
N LYS A 134 -47.16 -79.59 58.13
CA LYS A 134 -46.56 -78.40 58.75
C LYS A 134 -45.22 -78.04 58.13
N PHE A 135 -44.27 -78.98 58.06
CA PHE A 135 -42.98 -78.74 57.40
C PHE A 135 -43.12 -78.41 55.90
N GLU A 136 -44.03 -79.06 55.16
CA GLU A 136 -44.30 -78.73 53.77
C GLU A 136 -44.85 -77.31 53.58
N ASN A 137 -45.71 -76.85 54.51
CA ASN A 137 -46.22 -75.48 54.53
C ASN A 137 -45.11 -74.48 54.87
N GLU A 138 -44.35 -74.70 55.95
CA GLU A 138 -43.21 -73.86 56.36
C GLU A 138 -42.17 -73.73 55.25
N ILE A 139 -41.82 -74.83 54.56
CA ILE A 139 -40.91 -74.82 53.41
C ILE A 139 -41.49 -74.04 52.23
N ARG A 140 -42.81 -74.08 52.01
CA ARG A 140 -43.48 -73.34 50.93
C ARG A 140 -43.49 -71.84 51.23
N ASP A 141 -43.82 -71.47 52.46
CA ASP A 141 -43.94 -70.07 52.89
C ASP A 141 -42.56 -69.40 52.99
N LEU A 142 -41.54 -70.11 53.49
CA LEU A 142 -40.14 -69.65 53.47
C LEU A 142 -39.63 -69.43 52.03
N LYS A 143 -39.92 -70.36 51.10
CA LYS A 143 -39.59 -70.19 49.68
C LYS A 143 -40.32 -69.01 49.04
N LYS A 144 -41.57 -68.75 49.43
CA LYS A 144 -42.35 -67.60 48.97
C LYS A 144 -41.77 -66.29 49.49
N ALA A 145 -41.49 -66.20 50.80
CA ALA A 145 -40.88 -65.02 51.41
C ALA A 145 -39.53 -64.67 50.76
N HIS A 146 -38.63 -65.65 50.64
CA HIS A 146 -37.33 -65.46 49.97
C HIS A 146 -37.48 -65.03 48.50
N LYS A 147 -38.47 -65.56 47.76
CA LYS A 147 -38.76 -65.09 46.40
C LYS A 147 -39.21 -63.62 46.39
N GLU A 148 -40.13 -63.25 47.27
CA GLU A 148 -40.61 -61.87 47.38
C GLU A 148 -39.51 -60.89 47.80
N GLU A 149 -38.59 -61.31 48.67
CA GLU A 149 -37.41 -60.52 49.08
C GLU A 149 -36.44 -60.32 47.91
N LEU A 150 -36.16 -61.37 47.12
CA LEU A 150 -35.36 -61.25 45.90
C LEU A 150 -36.02 -60.34 44.85
N GLU A 151 -37.34 -60.46 44.62
CA GLU A 151 -38.06 -59.61 43.67
C GLU A 151 -38.08 -58.13 44.13
N LYS A 152 -38.24 -57.88 45.44
CA LYS A 152 -38.10 -56.53 46.04
C LYS A 152 -36.67 -56.01 45.85
N LEU A 153 -35.65 -56.80 46.16
CA LEU A 153 -34.24 -56.41 46.04
C LEU A 153 -33.85 -56.12 44.59
N GLU A 154 -34.22 -56.98 43.64
CA GLU A 154 -34.00 -56.76 42.20
C GLU A 154 -34.67 -55.46 41.74
N SER A 155 -35.93 -55.21 42.13
CA SER A 155 -36.63 -53.98 41.77
C SER A 155 -35.92 -52.73 42.30
N SER A 156 -35.43 -52.77 43.55
CA SER A 156 -34.71 -51.64 44.17
C SER A 156 -33.38 -51.34 43.48
N TYR A 157 -32.59 -52.37 43.11
CA TYR A 157 -31.36 -52.19 42.33
C TYR A 157 -31.65 -51.69 40.92
N LYS A 158 -32.72 -52.20 40.29
CA LYS A 158 -33.14 -51.79 38.95
C LYS A 158 -33.57 -50.33 38.89
N ASP A 159 -34.22 -49.83 39.94
CA ASP A 159 -34.63 -48.43 40.03
C ASP A 159 -33.48 -47.51 40.43
N MET A 160 -32.62 -47.92 41.38
CA MET A 160 -31.37 -47.21 41.69
C MET A 160 -30.48 -47.07 40.43
N LEU A 161 -30.37 -48.12 39.61
CA LEU A 161 -29.63 -48.11 38.35
C LEU A 161 -30.25 -47.20 37.28
N LYS A 162 -31.58 -46.97 37.29
CA LYS A 162 -32.21 -45.95 36.42
C LYS A 162 -31.84 -44.55 36.88
N VAL A 163 -31.91 -44.27 38.18
CA VAL A 163 -31.58 -42.95 38.76
C VAL A 163 -30.13 -42.60 38.50
N GLU A 164 -29.18 -43.51 38.78
CA GLU A 164 -27.76 -43.29 38.52
C GLU A 164 -27.46 -43.06 37.04
N LYS A 165 -28.11 -43.82 36.14
CA LYS A 165 -27.99 -43.59 34.68
C LYS A 165 -28.54 -42.25 34.24
N ALA A 166 -29.64 -41.78 34.83
CA ALA A 166 -30.21 -40.47 34.54
C ALA A 166 -29.27 -39.34 35.01
N ALA A 167 -28.74 -39.41 36.24
CA ALA A 167 -27.79 -38.44 36.77
C ALA A 167 -26.48 -38.40 35.97
N ALA A 168 -25.95 -39.57 35.56
CA ALA A 168 -24.77 -39.64 34.70
C ALA A 168 -25.02 -39.04 33.29
N GLN A 169 -26.21 -39.24 32.73
CA GLN A 169 -26.62 -38.66 31.44
C GLN A 169 -26.80 -37.14 31.54
N GLU A 170 -27.47 -36.64 32.59
CA GLU A 170 -27.65 -35.21 32.84
C GLU A 170 -26.30 -34.49 32.95
N LYS A 171 -25.36 -35.07 33.72
CA LYS A 171 -23.99 -34.55 33.84
C LYS A 171 -23.22 -34.58 32.52
N LEU A 172 -23.40 -35.61 31.68
CA LEU A 172 -22.81 -35.66 30.35
C LEU A 172 -23.35 -34.54 29.45
N GLU A 173 -24.64 -34.23 29.53
CA GLU A 173 -25.26 -33.12 28.81
C GLU A 173 -24.84 -31.75 29.33
N GLU A 174 -24.62 -31.60 30.64
CA GLU A 174 -24.04 -30.40 31.25
C GLU A 174 -22.62 -30.13 30.73
N MET A 175 -21.70 -31.11 30.85
CA MET A 175 -20.34 -31.01 30.32
C MET A 175 -20.32 -30.74 28.80
N SER A 176 -21.30 -31.26 28.05
CA SER A 176 -21.46 -30.99 26.61
C SER A 176 -21.88 -29.54 26.31
N LYS A 177 -22.77 -28.96 27.14
CA LYS A 177 -23.16 -27.54 27.07
C LYS A 177 -21.96 -26.63 27.41
N GLU A 178 -21.20 -26.96 28.45
CA GLU A 178 -19.97 -26.23 28.82
C GLU A 178 -18.91 -26.28 27.72
N TYR A 179 -18.62 -27.48 27.18
CA TYR A 179 -17.68 -27.64 26.06
C TYR A 179 -18.11 -26.81 24.84
N LYS A 180 -19.40 -26.82 24.49
CA LYS A 180 -19.94 -26.01 23.39
C LYS A 180 -19.81 -24.50 23.67
N TYR A 181 -20.07 -24.06 24.90
CA TYR A 181 -19.88 -22.65 25.31
C TYR A 181 -18.41 -22.24 25.20
N LEU A 182 -17.49 -23.02 25.75
CA LEU A 182 -16.05 -22.74 25.70
C LEU A 182 -15.52 -22.74 24.25
N LYS A 183 -15.98 -23.67 23.42
CA LYS A 183 -15.65 -23.70 21.99
C LYS A 183 -16.15 -22.45 21.26
N ASN A 184 -17.39 -22.03 21.51
CA ASN A 184 -17.94 -20.80 20.94
C ASN A 184 -17.15 -19.57 21.39
N MET A 185 -16.78 -19.50 22.68
CA MET A 185 -15.97 -18.42 23.24
C MET A 185 -14.58 -18.37 22.62
N PHE A 186 -13.94 -19.52 22.39
CA PHE A 186 -12.66 -19.60 21.69
C PHE A 186 -12.78 -19.10 20.24
N HIS A 187 -13.85 -19.45 19.52
CA HIS A 187 -14.10 -18.90 18.19
C HIS A 187 -14.31 -17.38 18.22
N MET A 188 -15.09 -16.84 19.16
CA MET A 188 -15.23 -15.37 19.28
C MET A 188 -13.89 -14.66 19.56
N TYR A 189 -13.01 -15.22 20.39
CA TYR A 189 -11.66 -14.68 20.57
C TYR A 189 -10.79 -14.80 19.31
N GLN A 190 -10.86 -15.93 18.62
CA GLN A 190 -10.15 -16.16 17.36
C GLN A 190 -10.58 -15.13 16.30
N ASP A 191 -11.89 -14.98 16.09
CA ASP A 191 -12.47 -14.05 15.12
C ASP A 191 -12.14 -12.59 15.50
N SER A 192 -12.27 -12.23 16.78
CA SER A 192 -11.88 -10.91 17.28
C SER A 192 -10.39 -10.57 17.05
N ILE A 193 -9.49 -11.56 17.13
CA ILE A 193 -8.07 -11.39 16.81
C ILE A 193 -7.84 -11.25 15.30
N TYR A 194 -8.57 -12.01 14.46
CA TYR A 194 -8.51 -11.84 13.00
C TYR A 194 -8.99 -10.45 12.57
N ASP A 195 -10.13 -10.00 13.09
CA ASP A 195 -10.68 -8.67 12.83
C ASP A 195 -9.70 -7.57 13.27
N GLU A 196 -9.15 -7.63 14.50
CA GLU A 196 -8.20 -6.63 14.99
C GLU A 196 -6.91 -6.57 14.14
N MET A 197 -6.45 -7.72 13.63
CA MET A 197 -5.27 -7.80 12.78
C MET A 197 -5.52 -7.29 11.35
N GLU A 198 -6.66 -7.62 10.74
CA GLU A 198 -7.03 -7.09 9.42
C GLU A 198 -7.31 -5.58 9.47
N ASP A 199 -7.92 -5.10 10.56
CA ASP A 199 -8.20 -3.68 10.79
C ASP A 199 -6.89 -2.88 10.98
N LYS A 200 -5.91 -3.43 11.72
CA LYS A 200 -4.53 -2.88 11.80
C LYS A 200 -3.81 -2.90 10.45
N TRP A 201 -3.94 -3.98 9.68
CA TRP A 201 -3.31 -4.14 8.37
C TRP A 201 -3.89 -3.13 7.35
N SER A 202 -5.21 -3.03 7.29
CA SER A 202 -5.94 -2.07 6.44
C SER A 202 -5.62 -0.62 6.79
N LYS A 203 -5.56 -0.26 8.09
CA LYS A 203 -5.11 1.06 8.55
C LYS A 203 -3.69 1.37 8.07
N ARG A 204 -2.74 0.45 8.29
CA ARG A 204 -1.34 0.65 7.89
C ARG A 204 -1.12 0.72 6.38
N LYS A 205 -1.91 -0.03 5.61
CA LYS A 205 -1.93 0.07 4.15
C LYS A 205 -2.43 1.44 3.67
N ALA A 206 -3.48 1.97 4.29
CA ALA A 206 -4.01 3.31 3.98
C ALA A 206 -3.07 4.45 4.41
N GLU A 207 -2.35 4.29 5.53
CA GLU A 207 -1.25 5.17 5.92
C GLU A 207 -0.16 5.22 4.83
N TRP A 208 0.34 4.05 4.38
CA TRP A 208 1.37 3.99 3.34
C TRP A 208 0.92 4.58 2.01
N GLU A 209 -0.30 4.32 1.55
CA GLU A 209 -0.84 4.90 0.31
C GLU A 209 -0.94 6.43 0.39
N LYS A 210 -1.36 6.96 1.56
CA LYS A 210 -1.41 8.40 1.83
C LYS A 210 -0.02 9.02 1.84
N ASP A 211 0.94 8.42 2.53
CA ASP A 211 2.32 8.94 2.64
C ASP A 211 3.05 8.87 1.30
N GLU A 212 2.86 7.80 0.52
CA GLU A 212 3.40 7.68 -0.84
C GLU A 212 2.81 8.75 -1.78
N LYS A 213 1.51 9.04 -1.67
CA LYS A 213 0.85 10.13 -2.39
C LYS A 213 1.39 11.50 -1.98
N LEU A 214 1.59 11.75 -0.68
CA LEU A 214 2.14 13.01 -0.16
C LEU A 214 3.58 13.23 -0.62
N GLU A 215 4.43 12.20 -0.64
CA GLU A 215 5.81 12.34 -1.12
C GLU A 215 5.85 12.57 -2.65
N ARG A 216 4.99 11.90 -3.44
CA ARG A 216 4.81 12.22 -4.87
C ARG A 216 4.41 13.68 -5.08
N GLU A 217 3.43 14.18 -4.34
CA GLU A 217 2.94 15.56 -4.43
C GLU A 217 4.04 16.57 -4.04
N LYS A 218 4.78 16.29 -2.96
CA LYS A 218 5.95 17.06 -2.50
C LYS A 218 7.06 17.13 -3.55
N ILE A 219 7.38 16.02 -4.20
CA ILE A 219 8.37 15.99 -5.30
C ILE A 219 7.86 16.79 -6.51
N LEU A 220 6.59 16.62 -6.90
CA LEU A 220 5.96 17.36 -8.00
C LEU A 220 5.95 18.88 -7.74
N LEU A 221 5.63 19.29 -6.51
CA LEU A 221 5.64 20.70 -6.09
C LEU A 221 7.05 21.30 -6.11
N GLN A 222 8.07 20.54 -5.67
CA GLN A 222 9.47 20.96 -5.79
C GLN A 222 9.91 21.10 -7.26
N GLN A 223 9.53 20.16 -8.14
CA GLN A 223 9.82 20.26 -9.57
C GLN A 223 9.13 21.48 -10.20
N LYS A 224 7.84 21.68 -9.93
CA LYS A 224 7.07 22.87 -10.36
C LYS A 224 7.76 24.15 -9.93
N HIS A 225 8.11 24.31 -8.64
CA HIS A 225 8.77 25.51 -8.14
C HIS A 225 10.14 25.75 -8.80
N ARG A 226 10.94 24.70 -9.04
CA ARG A 226 12.22 24.82 -9.76
C ARG A 226 12.04 25.29 -11.21
N ILE A 227 11.01 24.80 -11.90
CA ILE A 227 10.70 25.18 -13.29
C ILE A 227 10.19 26.62 -13.34
N THR A 228 9.20 26.98 -12.50
CA THR A 228 8.66 28.34 -12.39
C THR A 228 9.77 29.35 -12.10
N LYS A 229 10.62 29.09 -11.09
CA LYS A 229 11.73 30.01 -10.74
C LYS A 229 12.78 30.15 -11.84
N LYS A 230 13.02 29.11 -12.66
CA LYS A 230 13.89 29.22 -13.84
C LYS A 230 13.25 30.11 -14.92
N PHE A 231 11.98 29.86 -15.24
CA PHE A 231 11.24 30.62 -16.23
C PHE A 231 11.09 32.11 -15.85
N GLU A 232 10.83 32.40 -14.58
CA GLU A 232 10.79 33.78 -14.06
C GLU A 232 12.13 34.50 -14.25
N LEU A 233 13.25 33.85 -13.91
CA LEU A 233 14.60 34.41 -14.06
C LEU A 233 14.97 34.62 -15.53
N GLU A 234 14.73 33.62 -16.38
CA GLU A 234 14.98 33.68 -17.82
C GLU A 234 14.11 34.77 -18.50
N SER A 235 12.84 34.89 -18.11
CA SER A 235 11.94 35.94 -18.61
C SER A 235 12.35 37.34 -18.16
N GLU A 236 12.91 37.50 -16.95
CA GLU A 236 13.40 38.80 -16.48
C GLU A 236 14.76 39.16 -17.09
N GLU A 237 15.65 38.19 -17.29
CA GLU A 237 16.90 38.39 -18.02
C GLU A 237 16.66 38.79 -19.48
N GLU A 238 15.72 38.13 -20.17
CA GLU A 238 15.40 38.45 -21.56
C GLU A 238 14.66 39.79 -21.70
N LYS A 239 13.74 40.09 -20.78
CA LYS A 239 13.12 41.42 -20.66
C LYS A 239 14.18 42.51 -20.43
N LYS A 240 15.21 42.23 -19.62
CA LYS A 240 16.34 43.13 -19.40
C LYS A 240 17.15 43.34 -20.69
N LYS A 241 17.56 42.28 -21.39
CA LYS A 241 18.28 42.39 -22.68
C LYS A 241 17.48 43.17 -23.72
N MET A 242 16.17 42.91 -23.82
CA MET A 242 15.27 43.64 -24.71
C MET A 242 15.22 45.14 -24.36
N ASN A 243 15.15 45.48 -23.07
CA ASN A 243 15.18 46.87 -22.61
C ASN A 243 16.54 47.54 -22.86
N GLU A 244 17.65 46.87 -22.59
CA GLU A 244 19.01 47.38 -22.86
C GLU A 244 19.24 47.60 -24.37
N SER A 245 18.77 46.67 -25.20
CA SER A 245 18.78 46.80 -26.66
C SER A 245 17.92 47.97 -27.15
N PHE A 246 16.68 48.09 -26.63
CA PHE A 246 15.78 49.20 -26.96
C PHE A 246 16.38 50.56 -26.56
N SER A 247 16.96 50.67 -25.35
CA SER A 247 17.67 51.86 -24.91
C SER A 247 18.87 52.18 -25.80
N ALA A 248 19.68 51.19 -26.19
CA ALA A 248 20.83 51.41 -27.08
C ALA A 248 20.40 51.90 -28.47
N VAL A 249 19.33 51.34 -29.05
CA VAL A 249 18.77 51.79 -30.34
C VAL A 249 18.19 53.20 -30.21
N PHE A 250 17.51 53.52 -29.11
CA PHE A 250 16.94 54.86 -28.86
C PHE A 250 18.02 55.94 -28.67
N GLU A 251 19.08 55.64 -27.91
CA GLU A 251 20.24 56.53 -27.76
C GLU A 251 20.99 56.75 -29.09
N ASN A 252 21.14 55.69 -29.90
CA ASN A 252 21.74 55.82 -31.23
C ASN A 252 20.88 56.67 -32.16
N PHE A 253 19.56 56.47 -32.19
CA PHE A 253 18.63 57.29 -32.97
C PHE A 253 18.64 58.76 -32.54
N ASN A 254 18.66 59.04 -31.23
CA ASN A 254 18.76 60.41 -30.72
C ASN A 254 20.08 61.07 -31.14
N ARG A 255 21.18 60.32 -31.17
CA ARG A 255 22.48 60.79 -31.63
C ARG A 255 22.52 61.06 -33.13
N GLU A 256 22.05 60.13 -33.95
CA GLU A 256 21.96 60.28 -35.41
C GLU A 256 21.09 61.51 -35.77
N LYS A 257 19.96 61.68 -35.09
CA LYS A 257 19.11 62.87 -35.22
C LYS A 257 19.84 64.16 -34.85
N GLU A 258 20.59 64.16 -33.76
CA GLU A 258 21.35 65.32 -33.28
C GLU A 258 22.56 65.66 -34.20
N GLU A 259 23.17 64.65 -34.81
CA GLU A 259 24.20 64.81 -35.84
C GLU A 259 23.61 65.34 -37.16
N LEU A 260 22.44 64.86 -37.58
CA LEU A 260 21.68 65.39 -38.71
C LEU A 260 21.24 66.86 -38.52
N ILE A 261 20.86 67.25 -37.30
CA ILE A 261 20.53 68.65 -36.98
C ILE A 261 21.78 69.54 -37.13
N LYS A 262 22.95 69.09 -36.65
CA LYS A 262 24.21 69.84 -36.79
C LYS A 262 24.62 69.98 -38.25
N GLN A 263 24.55 68.91 -39.04
CA GLN A 263 24.84 68.96 -40.48
C GLN A 263 23.89 69.92 -41.20
N HIS A 264 22.59 69.89 -40.89
CA HIS A 264 21.61 70.83 -41.44
C HIS A 264 21.97 72.28 -41.13
N ASP A 265 22.36 72.58 -39.88
CA ASP A 265 22.69 73.95 -39.49
C ASP A 265 24.02 74.44 -40.09
N GLU A 266 25.00 73.55 -40.27
CA GLU A 266 26.23 73.81 -41.05
C GLU A 266 25.92 74.06 -42.54
N ASP A 267 25.07 73.24 -43.17
CA ASP A 267 24.63 73.41 -44.56
C ASP A 267 23.87 74.74 -44.74
N VAL A 268 23.02 75.12 -43.78
CA VAL A 268 22.32 76.41 -43.77
C VAL A 268 23.29 77.59 -43.69
N LEU A 269 24.37 77.49 -42.91
CA LEU A 269 25.42 78.50 -42.85
C LEU A 269 26.17 78.60 -44.19
N GLN A 270 26.59 77.48 -44.78
CA GLN A 270 27.23 77.46 -46.11
C GLN A 270 26.31 78.07 -47.19
N ILE A 271 25.01 77.76 -47.16
CA ILE A 271 24.02 78.34 -48.07
C ILE A 271 23.89 79.87 -47.87
N GLN A 272 24.03 80.39 -46.65
CA GLN A 272 24.06 81.84 -46.40
C GLN A 272 25.34 82.50 -46.93
N GLU A 273 26.50 81.85 -46.79
CA GLU A 273 27.76 82.37 -47.32
C GLU A 273 27.79 82.37 -48.85
N LEU A 274 27.32 81.29 -49.49
CA LEU A 274 27.16 81.20 -50.94
C LEU A 274 26.17 82.25 -51.47
N LYS A 275 25.09 82.56 -50.73
CA LYS A 275 24.18 83.68 -51.08
C LYS A 275 24.87 85.03 -51.03
N LYS A 276 25.62 85.35 -49.96
CA LYS A 276 26.39 86.61 -49.85
C LYS A 276 27.43 86.73 -50.97
N SER A 277 28.15 85.65 -51.26
CA SER A 277 29.13 85.59 -52.35
C SER A 277 28.46 85.83 -53.72
N LYS A 278 27.30 85.21 -53.96
CA LYS A 278 26.47 85.46 -55.16
C LYS A 278 26.02 86.92 -55.26
N GLU A 279 25.54 87.52 -54.18
CA GLU A 279 25.10 88.92 -54.17
C GLU A 279 26.25 89.89 -54.50
N ILE A 280 27.45 89.62 -54.00
CA ILE A 280 28.68 90.37 -54.34
C ILE A 280 29.02 90.20 -55.83
N LEU A 281 29.05 88.96 -56.35
CA LEU A 281 29.30 88.69 -57.77
C LEU A 281 28.24 89.33 -58.68
N GLU A 282 26.96 89.32 -58.30
CA GLU A 282 25.89 90.00 -59.03
C GLU A 282 26.02 91.53 -58.96
N ALA A 283 26.56 92.08 -57.88
CA ALA A 283 26.87 93.52 -57.77
C ALA A 283 28.08 93.92 -58.63
N GLU A 284 29.16 93.13 -58.61
CA GLU A 284 30.35 93.37 -59.43
C GLU A 284 30.05 93.20 -60.93
N LEU A 285 29.28 92.18 -61.33
CA LEU A 285 28.83 92.01 -62.71
C LEU A 285 28.00 93.20 -63.21
N ARG A 286 27.12 93.76 -62.35
CA ARG A 286 26.37 94.98 -62.67
C ARG A 286 27.30 96.19 -62.81
N ALA A 287 28.31 96.32 -61.96
CA ALA A 287 29.32 97.38 -62.07
C ALA A 287 30.14 97.25 -63.37
N GLN A 288 30.56 96.04 -63.74
CA GLN A 288 31.25 95.78 -65.01
C GLN A 288 30.36 96.09 -66.23
N THR A 289 29.05 95.81 -66.14
CA THR A 289 28.08 96.17 -67.18
C THR A 289 28.03 97.70 -67.37
N ILE A 290 27.91 98.47 -66.29
CA ILE A 290 27.90 99.94 -66.33
C ILE A 290 29.23 100.50 -66.89
N VAL A 291 30.37 99.90 -66.54
CA VAL A 291 31.68 100.29 -67.09
C VAL A 291 31.77 99.99 -68.59
N LEU A 292 31.27 98.84 -69.06
CA LEU A 292 31.21 98.49 -70.48
C LEU A 292 30.28 99.42 -71.26
N GLU A 293 29.10 99.74 -70.73
CA GLU A 293 28.18 100.72 -71.32
C GLU A 293 28.84 102.10 -71.43
N THR A 294 29.48 102.56 -70.34
CA THR A 294 30.20 103.85 -70.30
C THR A 294 31.35 103.89 -71.32
N LEU A 295 32.14 102.82 -71.41
CA LEU A 295 33.24 102.72 -72.37
C LEU A 295 32.72 102.70 -73.81
N ASN A 296 31.61 102.01 -74.08
CA ASN A 296 30.97 101.97 -75.38
C ASN A 296 30.40 103.33 -75.79
N THR A 297 29.76 104.07 -74.87
CA THR A 297 29.33 105.45 -75.13
C THR A 297 30.49 106.42 -75.36
N ASN A 298 31.59 106.27 -74.62
CA ASN A 298 32.79 107.07 -74.82
C ASN A 298 33.47 106.76 -76.17
N LEU A 299 33.55 105.48 -76.56
CA LEU A 299 34.07 105.05 -77.86
C LEU A 299 33.24 105.64 -79.01
N TYR A 300 31.91 105.58 -78.90
CA TYR A 300 30.99 106.20 -79.87
C TYR A 300 31.17 107.73 -79.93
N HIS A 301 31.37 108.39 -78.79
CA HIS A 301 31.63 109.83 -78.73
C HIS A 301 32.95 110.21 -79.43
N CYS A 302 34.06 109.55 -79.06
CA CYS A 302 35.36 109.76 -79.70
C CYS A 302 35.33 109.44 -81.21
N GLN A 303 34.54 108.44 -81.63
CA GLN A 303 34.34 108.14 -83.05
C GLN A 303 33.59 109.26 -83.78
N LEU A 304 32.63 109.92 -83.12
CA LEU A 304 31.91 111.08 -83.65
C LEU A 304 32.82 112.32 -83.74
N GLU A 305 33.64 112.58 -82.71
CA GLU A 305 34.62 113.66 -82.70
C GLU A 305 35.71 113.47 -83.76
N LEU A 306 36.22 112.24 -83.93
CA LEU A 306 37.19 111.91 -84.98
C LEU A 306 36.62 112.15 -86.39
N GLN A 307 35.32 111.92 -86.61
CA GLN A 307 34.67 112.27 -87.89
C GLN A 307 34.51 113.78 -88.06
N ARG A 308 34.27 114.55 -86.99
CA ARG A 308 34.30 116.02 -87.02
C ARG A 308 35.68 116.55 -87.38
N GLU A 309 36.73 116.13 -86.68
CA GLU A 309 38.10 116.56 -86.95
C GLU A 309 38.57 116.14 -88.35
N LYS A 310 38.24 114.92 -88.80
CA LYS A 310 38.49 114.50 -90.19
C LYS A 310 37.78 115.41 -91.22
N THR A 311 36.60 115.91 -90.90
CA THR A 311 35.86 116.86 -91.76
C THR A 311 36.51 118.25 -91.74
N ILE A 312 36.95 118.73 -90.57
CA ILE A 312 37.67 120.00 -90.40
C ILE A 312 39.01 119.96 -91.15
N LEU A 313 39.79 118.90 -90.97
CA LEU A 313 41.06 118.68 -91.66
C LEU A 313 40.88 118.61 -93.18
N GLY A 314 39.88 117.87 -93.67
CA GLY A 314 39.56 117.80 -95.10
C GLY A 314 39.07 119.12 -95.70
N ASN A 315 38.51 120.03 -94.89
CA ASN A 315 38.18 121.39 -95.31
C ASN A 315 39.43 122.30 -95.33
N LEU A 316 40.34 122.14 -94.36
CA LEU A 316 41.65 122.82 -94.35
C LEU A 316 42.54 122.37 -95.53
N GLU A 317 42.57 121.08 -95.84
CA GLU A 317 43.30 120.53 -96.98
C GLU A 317 42.81 121.13 -98.32
N LYS A 318 41.48 121.21 -98.50
CA LYS A 318 40.87 121.90 -99.65
C LYS A 318 41.21 123.38 -99.68
N LEU A 319 41.22 124.07 -98.53
CA LEU A 319 41.61 125.48 -98.44
C LEU A 319 43.07 125.67 -98.87
N PHE A 320 43.98 124.81 -98.42
CA PHE A 320 45.38 124.83 -98.83
C PHE A 320 45.56 124.53 -100.32
N GLN A 321 44.92 123.49 -100.87
CA GLN A 321 44.97 123.22 -102.32
C GLN A 321 44.42 124.40 -103.14
N THR A 322 43.33 125.02 -102.70
CA THR A 322 42.76 126.21 -103.35
C THR A 322 43.73 127.38 -103.32
N LYS A 323 44.40 127.62 -102.18
CA LYS A 323 45.44 128.65 -102.05
C LYS A 323 46.66 128.38 -102.91
N LEU A 324 47.09 127.12 -103.01
CA LEU A 324 48.25 126.70 -103.78
C LEU A 324 48.01 126.92 -105.27
N ALA A 325 46.86 126.48 -105.80
CA ALA A 325 46.43 126.75 -107.17
C ALA A 325 46.27 128.26 -107.46
N GLU A 326 45.74 129.05 -106.52
CA GLU A 326 45.64 130.52 -106.64
C GLU A 326 47.04 131.19 -106.72
N THR A 327 48.06 130.60 -106.07
CA THR A 327 49.45 131.06 -106.21
C THR A 327 50.13 130.57 -107.49
N GLU A 328 49.89 129.34 -107.93
CA GLU A 328 50.43 128.82 -109.20
C GLU A 328 49.93 129.64 -110.39
N GLU A 329 48.63 129.92 -110.48
CA GLU A 329 48.05 130.67 -111.59
C GLU A 329 48.56 132.14 -111.60
N LYS A 330 48.86 132.72 -110.43
CA LYS A 330 49.54 134.02 -110.33
C LYS A 330 50.98 133.99 -110.84
N TYR A 331 51.78 133.00 -110.47
CA TYR A 331 53.14 132.87 -110.98
C TYR A 331 53.15 132.62 -112.49
N LYS A 332 52.28 131.73 -112.98
CA LYS A 332 52.06 131.45 -114.40
C LYS A 332 51.66 132.70 -115.20
N TYR A 333 50.73 133.51 -114.69
CA TYR A 333 50.37 134.80 -115.31
C TYR A 333 51.57 135.75 -115.37
N THR A 334 52.34 135.86 -114.29
CA THR A 334 53.56 136.70 -114.22
C THR A 334 54.63 136.26 -115.22
N ILE A 335 54.84 134.95 -115.35
CA ILE A 335 55.76 134.34 -116.32
C ILE A 335 55.30 134.65 -117.75
N GLN A 336 54.00 134.58 -118.04
CA GLN A 336 53.46 134.93 -119.35
C GLN A 336 53.72 136.40 -119.70
N THR A 337 53.43 137.35 -118.79
CA THR A 337 53.69 138.78 -119.02
C THR A 337 55.16 139.05 -119.34
N LEU A 338 56.08 138.48 -118.56
CA LEU A 338 57.52 138.62 -118.79
C LEU A 338 57.98 137.99 -120.12
N THR A 339 57.31 136.93 -120.57
CA THR A 339 57.60 136.28 -121.86
C THR A 339 57.16 137.15 -123.04
N GLU A 340 56.00 137.79 -122.93
CA GLU A 340 55.45 138.70 -123.94
C GLU A 340 56.32 139.98 -124.04
N GLU A 341 56.74 140.57 -122.92
CA GLU A 341 57.69 141.69 -122.88
C GLU A 341 59.05 141.34 -123.52
N ASN A 342 59.63 140.17 -123.17
CA ASN A 342 60.92 139.73 -123.74
C ASN A 342 60.83 139.53 -125.27
N THR A 343 59.68 139.07 -125.76
CA THR A 343 59.41 138.87 -127.19
C THR A 343 59.31 140.21 -127.93
N CYS A 344 58.60 141.19 -127.35
CA CYS A 344 58.47 142.53 -127.91
C CYS A 344 59.82 143.26 -128.00
N LEU A 345 60.64 143.21 -126.95
CA LEU A 345 61.99 143.78 -126.93
C LEU A 345 62.90 143.19 -128.02
N ARG A 346 62.81 141.88 -128.28
CA ARG A 346 63.59 141.21 -129.34
C ARG A 346 63.21 141.69 -130.74
N GLN A 347 61.92 141.90 -131.02
CA GLN A 347 61.47 142.46 -132.30
C GLN A 347 61.93 143.89 -132.50
N GLN A 348 61.87 144.74 -131.46
CA GLN A 348 62.22 146.16 -131.55
C GLN A 348 63.72 146.42 -131.80
N ILE A 349 64.59 145.48 -131.40
CA ILE A 349 66.02 145.51 -131.74
C ILE A 349 66.24 145.19 -133.22
N ALA A 350 65.62 144.14 -133.75
CA ALA A 350 65.84 143.66 -135.11
C ALA A 350 65.46 144.69 -136.19
N THR A 351 64.40 145.46 -135.99
CA THR A 351 63.97 146.51 -136.93
C THR A 351 64.87 147.74 -136.97
N LYS A 352 65.86 147.87 -136.06
CA LYS A 352 66.69 149.07 -135.92
C LYS A 352 68.12 148.92 -136.47
N SER A 353 68.45 147.75 -137.02
CA SER A 353 69.78 147.39 -137.50
C SER A 353 69.97 147.52 -139.02
N GLU A 354 68.92 147.78 -139.81
CA GLU A 354 68.95 147.62 -141.28
C GLU A 354 68.94 148.94 -142.08
N GLU A 355 68.65 150.09 -141.46
CA GLU A 355 68.55 151.40 -142.14
C GLU A 355 69.89 152.19 -142.25
N MET A 356 71.05 151.60 -141.90
CA MET A 356 72.26 152.37 -141.55
C MET A 356 73.61 151.85 -142.11
N SER A 357 73.68 151.38 -143.37
CA SER A 357 74.98 151.12 -144.01
C SER A 357 74.98 151.11 -145.56
N GLU A 358 74.92 152.28 -146.20
CA GLU A 358 75.29 152.47 -147.62
C GLU A 358 76.26 153.66 -147.84
N GLU A 359 77.31 153.80 -147.01
CA GLU A 359 78.48 154.63 -147.39
C GLU A 359 79.82 154.12 -146.80
N ARG A 360 80.87 154.20 -147.62
CA ARG A 360 82.32 154.10 -147.31
C ARG A 360 82.97 152.80 -146.77
N SER A 361 83.81 152.25 -147.66
CA SER A 361 85.28 152.10 -147.46
C SER A 361 85.91 150.80 -146.90
N GLU A 362 86.47 150.02 -147.83
CA GLU A 362 87.79 149.35 -147.83
C GLU A 362 88.34 148.47 -146.65
N LYS A 363 88.90 147.31 -147.07
CA LYS A 363 90.12 146.61 -146.58
C LYS A 363 90.09 145.69 -145.33
N SER A 364 90.10 144.38 -145.66
CA SER A 364 91.01 143.31 -145.17
C SER A 364 91.04 142.82 -143.70
N ALA A 365 90.58 141.56 -143.55
CA ALA A 365 91.32 140.39 -143.02
C ALA A 365 91.57 140.14 -141.51
N PHE A 366 91.33 138.86 -141.14
CA PHE A 366 91.92 138.05 -140.04
C PHE A 366 91.51 138.21 -138.54
N THR A 367 90.60 137.31 -138.09
CA THR A 367 90.89 136.21 -137.10
C THR A 367 91.06 136.48 -135.56
N ILE A 368 90.01 136.14 -134.76
CA ILE A 368 90.02 135.47 -133.40
C ILE A 368 90.56 136.31 -132.18
N PRO A 369 90.35 136.05 -130.83
CA PRO A 369 89.57 135.05 -130.02
C PRO A 369 88.64 135.60 -128.84
N TYR A 370 88.02 134.68 -128.06
CA TYR A 370 87.73 134.72 -126.58
C TYR A 370 86.63 135.69 -126.02
N VAL A 371 85.80 135.46 -124.95
CA VAL A 371 85.38 134.40 -123.96
C VAL A 371 83.96 134.80 -123.40
N HIS A 372 83.19 134.24 -122.43
CA HIS A 372 83.19 133.21 -121.33
C HIS A 372 81.74 132.58 -121.29
N GLU A 373 81.18 131.68 -120.44
CA GLU A 373 81.35 131.16 -119.04
C GLU A 373 80.81 132.09 -117.90
N PRO A 374 80.34 131.62 -116.70
CA PRO A 374 80.24 130.24 -116.16
C PRO A 374 78.92 129.79 -115.44
N ASP A 375 78.82 128.48 -115.17
CA ASP A 375 78.36 127.74 -113.96
C ASP A 375 76.96 127.74 -113.28
N SER A 376 76.56 126.48 -112.96
CA SER A 376 75.97 125.94 -111.70
C SER A 376 74.49 125.54 -111.59
N ALA A 377 74.32 124.27 -111.16
CA ALA A 377 73.16 123.57 -110.55
C ALA A 377 71.90 123.36 -111.40
#